data_AF-A0A9N9Q8D8-F1
#
_entry.id   AF-A0A9N9Q8D8-F1
#
_cell.length_a   1.000
_cell.length_b   1.000
_cell.length_c   1.000
_cell.angle_alpha   90.00
_cell.angle_beta   90.00
_cell.angle_gamma   90.00
#
_symmetry.space_group_name_H-M   'P 1'
#
loop_
_entity.id
_entity.type
_entity.pdbx_description
1 polymer ?
#
loop_
_entity_poly.entity_id
_entity_poly.type
_entity_poly.pdbx_seq_one_letter_code
_entity_poly.pdbx_strand_id
1 'polypeptide(L)'
;MAPPTGPSPDEWEAVKTKIYQLYFDSTLKNVMEKMKTDYGFVASKNQYERKLKEWGFRKNLSLEERFYAIRTVRKRKAEDKASQVKWQGLVLSEKKLKKLDRRVPLI
;
A
#
# COMPACT_ATOMS: atom_id res chain seq x y z
N MET A 1 -8.79 -36.16 4.04
CA MET A 1 -8.16 -34.88 4.43
C MET A 1 -8.94 -33.75 3.78
N ALA A 2 -9.57 -32.89 4.56
CA ALA A 2 -10.27 -31.68 4.10
C ALA A 2 -9.76 -30.48 4.91
N PRO A 3 -9.83 -29.22 4.44
CA PRO A 3 -10.00 -28.68 3.08
C PRO A 3 -8.67 -28.02 2.58
N PRO A 4 -8.61 -27.34 1.41
CA PRO A 4 -7.47 -26.49 1.08
C PRO A 4 -7.40 -25.31 2.06
N THR A 5 -6.66 -25.48 3.16
CA THR A 5 -6.49 -24.48 4.21
C THR A 5 -5.69 -23.32 3.63
N GLY A 6 -6.38 -22.23 3.29
CA GLY A 6 -5.71 -20.97 3.01
C GLY A 6 -4.94 -20.46 4.24
N PRO A 7 -4.06 -19.47 4.08
CA PRO A 7 -3.27 -18.93 5.17
C PRO A 7 -4.15 -18.41 6.32
N SER A 8 -3.66 -18.62 7.54
CA SER A 8 -4.36 -18.29 8.78
C SER A 8 -4.47 -16.77 8.98
N PRO A 9 -5.42 -16.28 9.81
CA PRO A 9 -5.58 -14.84 10.07
C PRO A 9 -4.29 -14.17 10.53
N ASP A 10 -3.53 -14.80 11.43
CA ASP A 10 -2.23 -14.31 11.90
C ASP A 10 -1.19 -14.17 10.78
N GLU A 11 -1.12 -15.13 9.85
CA GLU A 11 -0.23 -15.04 8.70
C GLU A 11 -0.60 -13.84 7.83
N TRP A 12 -1.90 -13.64 7.58
CA TRP A 12 -2.40 -12.47 6.85
C TRP A 12 -2.03 -11.15 7.53
N GLU A 13 -2.11 -11.06 8.86
CA GLU A 13 -1.71 -9.86 9.60
C GLU A 13 -0.20 -9.61 9.54
N ALA A 14 0.61 -10.67 9.65
CA ALA A 14 2.07 -10.58 9.53
C ALA A 14 2.51 -10.08 8.14
N VAL A 15 1.82 -10.51 7.07
CA VAL A 15 2.11 -10.06 5.70
C VAL A 15 1.28 -8.84 5.27
N LYS A 16 0.29 -8.39 6.05
CA LYS A 16 -0.64 -7.29 5.72
C LYS A 16 0.07 -6.05 5.23
N THR A 17 1.06 -5.57 5.97
CA THR A 17 1.83 -4.37 5.63
C THR A 17 2.58 -4.53 4.31
N LYS A 18 3.15 -5.71 4.06
CA LYS A 18 3.88 -6.02 2.81
C LYS A 18 2.92 -6.16 1.62
N ILE A 19 1.82 -6.89 1.79
CA ILE A 19 0.74 -7.00 0.78
C ILE A 19 0.26 -5.60 0.43
N TYR A 20 0.06 -4.74 1.43
CA TYR A 20 -0.43 -3.39 1.20
C TYR A 20 0.60 -2.50 0.50
N GLN A 21 1.89 -2.53 0.89
CA GLN A 21 2.98 -1.85 0.17
C GLN A 21 3.01 -2.27 -1.31
N LEU A 22 2.97 -3.57 -1.56
CA LEU A 22 3.01 -4.13 -2.91
C LEU A 22 1.74 -3.79 -3.69
N TYR A 23 0.57 -3.85 -3.06
CA TYR A 23 -0.72 -3.53 -3.68
C TYR A 23 -0.86 -2.04 -4.00
N PHE A 24 -0.20 -1.21 -3.19
CA PHE A 24 -0.15 0.21 -3.40
C PHE A 24 0.75 0.57 -4.59
N ASP A 25 1.87 -0.11 -4.78
CA ASP A 25 2.80 0.17 -5.89
C ASP A 25 2.41 -0.56 -7.19
N SER A 26 1.83 -1.75 -7.10
CA SER A 26 1.56 -2.66 -8.22
C SER A 26 0.10 -3.13 -8.33
N THR A 27 -0.20 -4.02 -9.28
CA THR A 27 -1.51 -4.69 -9.40
C THR A 27 -1.58 -5.93 -8.52
N LEU A 28 -2.80 -6.34 -8.13
CA LEU A 28 -3.00 -7.52 -7.29
C LEU A 28 -2.29 -8.77 -7.83
N LYS A 29 -2.28 -8.95 -9.16
CA LYS A 29 -1.59 -10.06 -9.82
C LYS A 29 -0.08 -10.07 -9.50
N ASN A 30 0.56 -8.90 -9.58
CA ASN A 30 1.98 -8.75 -9.27
C ASN A 30 2.24 -8.93 -7.76
N VAL A 31 1.31 -8.48 -6.89
CA VAL A 31 1.41 -8.71 -5.44
C VAL A 31 1.41 -10.20 -5.14
N MET A 32 0.48 -10.96 -5.71
CA MET A 32 0.41 -12.41 -5.52
C MET A 32 1.67 -13.10 -6.00
N GLU A 33 2.20 -12.71 -7.16
CA GLU A 33 3.44 -13.27 -7.70
C GLU A 33 4.65 -12.97 -6.82
N LYS A 34 4.79 -11.73 -6.35
CA LYS A 34 5.84 -11.36 -5.39
C LYS A 34 5.68 -12.05 -4.05
N MET A 35 4.46 -12.14 -3.53
CA MET A 35 4.18 -12.85 -2.27
C MET A 35 4.55 -14.32 -2.36
N LYS A 36 4.23 -14.96 -3.49
CA LYS A 36 4.62 -16.33 -3.77
C LYS A 36 6.14 -16.50 -3.90
N THR A 37 6.81 -15.59 -4.61
CA THR A 37 8.24 -15.73 -4.94
C THR A 37 9.17 -15.31 -3.79
N ASP A 38 8.87 -14.20 -3.13
CA ASP A 38 9.71 -13.57 -2.11
C ASP A 38 9.40 -14.12 -0.71
N TYR A 39 8.14 -14.47 -0.45
CA TYR A 39 7.66 -14.89 0.89
C TYR A 39 7.11 -16.32 0.93
N GLY A 40 7.04 -17.04 -0.20
CA GLY A 40 6.40 -18.36 -0.25
C GLY A 40 4.88 -18.34 0.02
N PHE A 41 4.26 -17.15 0.06
CA PHE A 41 2.88 -16.97 0.49
C PHE A 41 1.93 -17.19 -0.68
N VAL A 42 1.27 -18.35 -0.70
CA VAL A 42 0.35 -18.76 -1.78
C VAL A 42 -1.09 -18.58 -1.32
N ALA A 43 -1.79 -17.61 -1.91
CA ALA A 43 -3.22 -17.45 -1.72
C ALA A 43 -3.92 -17.05 -3.03
N SER A 44 -5.18 -17.46 -3.16
CA SER A 44 -6.00 -17.17 -4.35
C SER A 44 -6.37 -15.70 -4.45
N LYS A 45 -6.58 -15.22 -5.67
CA LYS A 45 -7.01 -13.84 -5.94
C LYS A 45 -8.23 -13.42 -5.11
N ASN A 46 -9.27 -14.26 -5.04
CA ASN A 46 -10.45 -14.01 -4.21
C ASN A 46 -10.13 -13.84 -2.72
N GLN A 47 -9.14 -14.55 -2.18
CA GLN A 47 -8.72 -14.42 -0.78
C GLN A 47 -8.09 -13.06 -0.54
N TYR A 48 -7.18 -12.64 -1.44
CA TYR A 48 -6.61 -11.30 -1.42
C TYR A 48 -7.69 -10.22 -1.55
N GLU A 49 -8.61 -10.34 -2.50
CA GLU A 49 -9.69 -9.34 -2.70
C GLU A 49 -10.58 -9.22 -1.45
N ARG A 50 -10.93 -10.35 -0.83
CA ARG A 50 -11.65 -10.37 0.45
C ARG A 50 -10.86 -9.69 1.56
N LYS A 51 -9.58 -10.03 1.74
CA LYS A 51 -8.73 -9.46 2.78
C LYS A 51 -8.49 -7.97 2.58
N LEU A 52 -8.22 -7.53 1.35
CA LEU A 52 -8.10 -6.11 1.02
C LEU A 52 -9.39 -5.34 1.31
N LYS A 53 -10.55 -5.94 1.03
CA LYS A 53 -11.86 -5.35 1.34
C LYS A 53 -12.13 -5.30 2.85
N GLU A 54 -11.85 -6.39 3.57
CA GLU A 54 -11.97 -6.50 5.03
C GLU A 54 -11.08 -5.46 5.75
N TRP A 55 -9.86 -5.27 5.24
CA TRP A 55 -8.94 -4.24 5.73
C TRP A 55 -9.31 -2.81 5.30
N GLY A 56 -10.33 -2.62 4.46
CA GLY A 56 -10.78 -1.31 3.99
C GLY A 56 -9.79 -0.62 3.06
N PHE A 57 -8.91 -1.37 2.40
CA PHE A 57 -7.81 -0.80 1.65
C PHE A 57 -8.26 -0.17 0.33
N ARG A 58 -7.89 1.10 0.14
CA ARG A 58 -8.19 1.86 -1.07
C ARG A 58 -6.92 2.11 -1.86
N LYS A 59 -6.98 1.85 -3.17
CA LYS A 59 -5.84 2.07 -4.07
C LYS A 59 -5.55 3.57 -4.32
N ASN A 60 -6.56 4.40 -4.10
CA ASN A 60 -6.53 5.83 -4.32
C ASN A 60 -6.72 6.59 -3.01
N LEU A 61 -5.74 7.43 -2.69
CA LEU A 61 -5.88 8.53 -1.74
C LEU A 61 -6.98 9.48 -2.20
N SER A 62 -7.84 9.92 -1.28
CA SER A 62 -8.78 11.01 -1.54
C SER A 62 -8.04 12.32 -1.81
N LEU A 63 -8.67 13.28 -2.51
CA LEU A 63 -8.07 14.58 -2.83
C LEU A 63 -7.48 15.28 -1.59
N GLU A 64 -8.23 15.29 -0.49
CA GLU A 64 -7.79 15.86 0.80
C GLU A 64 -6.54 15.16 1.36
N GLU A 65 -6.49 13.83 1.31
CA GLU A 65 -5.33 13.06 1.78
C GLU A 65 -4.10 13.30 0.89
N ARG A 66 -4.31 13.45 -0.43
CA ARG A 66 -3.24 13.83 -1.36
C ARG A 66 -2.71 15.21 -1.01
N PHE A 67 -3.59 16.16 -0.76
CA PHE A 67 -3.24 17.52 -0.34
C PHE A 67 -2.44 17.50 0.97
N TYR A 68 -2.90 16.77 1.98
CA TYR A 68 -2.21 16.65 3.26
C TYR A 68 -0.81 16.03 3.10
N ALA A 69 -0.71 14.92 2.35
CA ALA A 69 0.57 14.26 2.09
C ALA A 69 1.54 15.19 1.35
N ILE A 70 1.10 15.82 0.26
CA ILE A 70 1.95 16.73 -0.54
C ILE A 70 2.33 17.99 0.23
N ARG A 71 1.39 18.60 0.96
CA ARG A 71 1.68 19.76 1.82
C ARG A 71 2.73 19.40 2.87
N THR A 72 2.63 18.22 3.47
CA THR A 72 3.61 17.72 4.45
C THR A 72 4.98 17.49 3.81
N VAL A 73 5.04 16.87 2.63
CA VAL A 73 6.29 16.69 1.87
C VAL A 73 6.91 18.03 1.50
N ARG A 74 6.14 18.95 0.92
CA ARG A 74 6.61 20.26 0.47
C ARG A 74 7.15 21.09 1.63
N LYS A 75 6.41 21.16 2.75
CA LYS A 75 6.84 21.90 3.94
C LYS A 75 8.16 21.36 4.49
N ARG A 76 8.33 20.03 4.55
CA ARG A 76 9.57 19.43 5.06
C ARG A 76 10.73 19.42 4.07
N LYS A 77 10.47 19.41 2.76
CA LYS A 77 11.50 19.58 1.73
C LYS A 77 12.11 20.99 1.78
N ALA A 78 11.32 21.99 2.15
CA ALA A 78 11.83 23.34 2.43
C ALA A 78 12.73 23.38 3.69
N GLU A 79 12.58 22.40 4.60
CA GLU A 79 13.41 22.25 5.81
C GLU A 79 14.58 21.25 5.62
N ASP A 80 14.93 20.88 4.38
CA ASP A 80 16.01 19.96 3.98
C ASP A 80 15.95 18.55 4.62
N LYS A 81 14.81 18.15 5.17
CA LYS A 81 14.61 16.81 5.74
C LYS A 81 13.86 15.94 4.75
N ALA A 82 14.58 15.02 4.09
CA ALA A 82 13.97 13.94 3.31
C ALA A 82 13.12 13.05 4.24
N SER A 83 11.84 13.39 4.40
CA SER A 83 10.94 12.71 5.31
C SER A 83 10.06 11.71 4.59
N GLN A 84 10.08 10.49 5.09
CA GLN A 84 9.20 9.41 4.73
C GLN A 84 7.76 9.72 5.19
N VAL A 85 6.87 10.13 4.28
CA VAL A 85 5.46 10.39 4.64
C VAL A 85 4.74 9.06 4.80
N LYS A 86 4.19 8.83 6.00
CA LYS A 86 3.39 7.65 6.30
C LYS A 86 1.91 7.93 6.05
N TRP A 87 1.25 7.09 5.27
CA TRP A 87 -0.20 7.08 5.06
C TRP A 87 -0.77 5.72 5.47
N GLN A 88 -1.71 5.72 6.42
CA GLN A 88 -2.27 4.49 7.02
C GLN A 88 -1.17 3.50 7.51
N GLY A 89 -0.08 4.03 8.08
CA GLY A 89 1.08 3.25 8.50
C GLY A 89 2.06 2.88 7.39
N LEU A 90 1.75 3.15 6.12
CA LEU A 90 2.63 2.90 4.99
C LEU A 90 3.49 4.08 4.62
N VAL A 91 4.73 3.79 4.30
CA VAL A 91 5.63 4.72 3.62
C VAL A 91 5.14 4.99 2.20
N LEU A 92 4.76 6.23 1.92
CA LEU A 92 4.53 6.71 0.55
C LEU A 92 5.88 6.86 -0.16
N SER A 93 6.08 6.06 -1.21
CA SER A 93 7.28 6.17 -2.04
C SER A 93 7.31 7.49 -2.82
N GLU A 94 8.50 8.01 -3.06
CA GLU A 94 8.73 9.26 -3.78
C GLU A 94 8.08 9.31 -5.16
N LYS A 95 8.08 8.18 -5.90
CA LYS A 95 7.40 8.08 -7.21
C LYS A 95 5.92 8.42 -7.12
N LYS A 96 5.26 8.00 -6.03
CA LYS A 96 3.83 8.22 -5.80
C LYS A 96 3.58 9.64 -5.31
N LEU A 97 4.46 10.17 -4.45
CA LEU A 97 4.46 11.57 -4.06
C LEU A 97 4.63 12.49 -5.27
N LYS A 98 5.56 12.22 -6.19
CA LYS A 98 5.72 12.98 -7.45
C LYS A 98 4.47 12.91 -8.34
N LYS A 99 3.80 11.75 -8.42
CA LYS A 99 2.52 11.61 -9.15
C LYS A 99 1.38 12.40 -8.51
N LEU A 100 1.31 12.43 -7.18
CA LEU A 100 0.33 13.22 -6.44
C LEU A 100 0.61 14.72 -6.59
N ASP A 101 1.87 15.13 -6.45
CA ASP A 101 2.33 16.52 -6.56
C ASP A 101 1.91 17.15 -7.90
N ARG A 102 2.08 16.42 -9.01
CA ARG A 102 1.60 16.84 -10.34
C ARG A 102 0.09 17.06 -10.45
N ARG A 103 -0.70 16.42 -9.57
CA ARG A 103 -2.18 16.50 -9.59
C ARG A 103 -2.74 17.47 -8.55
N VAL A 104 -1.88 18.02 -7.68
CA VAL A 104 -2.26 18.98 -6.65
C VAL A 104 -1.87 20.37 -7.17
N PRO A 105 -2.83 21.28 -7.46
CA PRO A 105 -2.49 22.63 -7.90
C PRO A 105 -1.63 23.33 -6.83
N LEU A 106 -0.66 24.11 -7.29
CA LEU A 106 0.10 25.02 -6.44
C LEU A 106 -0.90 26.02 -5.86
N ILE A 107 -1.15 25.93 -4.56
CA ILE A 107 -1.76 27.02 -3.78
C ILE A 107 -0.63 27.82 -3.18
#